data_AF-A0A5C6ADY4-F1
#
_entry.id   AF-A0A5C6ADY4-F1
#
_cell.length_a   1.000
_cell.length_b   1.000
_cell.length_c   1.000
_cell.angle_alpha   90.00
_cell.angle_beta   90.00
_cell.angle_gamma   90.00
#
_symmetry.space_group_name_H-M   'P 1'
#
loop_
_entity.id
_entity.type
_entity.pdbx_description
1 polymer ?
#
loop_
_entity_poly.entity_id
_entity_poly.type
_entity_poly.pdbx_seq_one_letter_code
_entity_poly.pdbx_strand_id
1 'polypeptide(L)'
;MRWIVLLLFVFASIADAAMGLAQSAVAPVAEKESATEKKADGGDQAKADAAKKESELYLRIENDAKGKPHALQTAIVRFEGQPGSRHDGAVVDLVGVVHIGEKDYYKDLDQRLGTYQTVLYELVAPDGTRIRPEDLKGRRGMLASMQTGMKDMLNLQYQLERIDYMAENFRHADMSPEEFSEDLERRGDAVWKMVARMMGAGLASQSSSSGDVGMLFAMFSDNRSQKMKQVMARQLIDMESVTTGINDENGENTLIKGRNAKAFKILKEELDAGKENIAVFYGAGHLSDMAKRLEQDFQMKATKTTWLTAWDLSKD
;
A
#
# COMPACT_ATOMS: atom_id res chain seq x y z
N MET A 1 -7.73 22.37 8.11
CA MET A 1 -6.54 22.65 7.27
C MET A 1 -5.41 21.61 7.39
N ARG A 2 -5.33 20.83 8.48
CA ARG A 2 -4.26 19.85 8.77
C ARG A 2 -4.36 18.48 8.06
N TRP A 3 -5.45 18.18 7.34
CA TRP A 3 -5.70 16.87 6.72
C TRP A 3 -5.59 16.89 5.19
N ILE A 4 -5.68 18.09 4.58
CA ILE A 4 -5.67 18.26 3.12
C ILE A 4 -4.28 17.94 2.53
N VAL A 5 -3.23 18.07 3.35
CA VAL A 5 -1.84 18.00 2.89
C VAL A 5 -1.30 16.55 2.82
N LEU A 6 -1.88 15.61 3.58
CA LEU A 6 -1.44 14.21 3.66
C LEU A 6 -2.39 13.23 2.94
N LEU A 7 -3.67 13.57 2.79
CA LEU A 7 -4.57 12.87 1.85
C LEU A 7 -4.01 12.89 0.42
N LEU A 8 -3.23 13.93 0.07
CA LEU A 8 -2.59 14.08 -1.23
C LEU A 8 -1.48 13.04 -1.53
N PHE A 9 -0.96 12.29 -0.55
CA PHE A 9 0.11 11.31 -0.82
C PHE A 9 -0.40 9.96 -1.35
N VAL A 10 -1.61 9.54 -0.98
CA VAL A 10 -2.29 8.37 -1.58
C VAL A 10 -3.12 8.81 -2.79
N PHE A 11 -3.67 10.03 -2.78
CA PHE A 11 -4.44 10.56 -3.90
C PHE A 11 -3.60 11.14 -5.05
N ALA A 12 -2.30 11.46 -4.91
CA ALA A 12 -1.51 11.96 -6.04
C ALA A 12 -1.36 10.95 -7.19
N SER A 13 -1.52 9.66 -6.91
CA SER A 13 -1.54 8.61 -7.94
C SER A 13 -2.91 8.50 -8.63
N ILE A 14 -3.98 9.05 -8.03
CA ILE A 14 -5.38 8.94 -8.49
C ILE A 14 -5.90 10.29 -9.05
N ALA A 15 -5.37 11.42 -8.58
CA ALA A 15 -5.92 12.75 -8.84
C ALA A 15 -5.59 13.33 -10.23
N ASP A 16 -4.53 12.88 -10.89
CA ASP A 16 -4.19 13.36 -12.25
C ASP A 16 -5.13 12.81 -13.34
N ALA A 17 -5.87 11.72 -13.07
CA ALA A 17 -6.87 11.20 -14.00
C ALA A 17 -8.27 11.81 -13.79
N ALA A 18 -8.56 12.34 -12.59
CA ALA A 18 -9.89 12.84 -12.23
C ALA A 18 -10.05 14.38 -12.33
N MET A 19 -8.96 15.15 -12.45
CA MET A 19 -9.01 16.62 -12.61
C MET A 19 -9.23 17.03 -14.08
N GLY A 20 -10.32 16.53 -14.66
CA GLY A 20 -10.86 17.00 -15.94
C GLY A 20 -12.37 17.28 -15.92
N LEU A 21 -13.12 16.80 -14.91
CA LEU A 21 -14.59 16.76 -14.99
C LEU A 21 -15.35 17.32 -13.79
N ALA A 22 -14.70 17.84 -12.74
CA ALA A 22 -15.40 18.37 -11.57
C ALA A 22 -15.30 19.90 -11.44
N GLN A 23 -15.61 20.64 -12.51
CA GLN A 23 -15.94 22.07 -12.45
C GLN A 23 -17.45 22.27 -12.66
N SER A 24 -18.29 21.71 -11.78
CA SER A 24 -19.61 22.28 -11.48
C SER A 24 -20.31 21.42 -10.43
N ALA A 25 -20.27 21.84 -9.17
CA ALA A 25 -21.37 21.72 -8.20
C ALA A 25 -20.81 21.97 -6.79
N VAL A 26 -20.78 23.23 -6.40
CA VAL A 26 -20.74 23.58 -4.97
C VAL A 26 -21.95 24.46 -4.71
N ALA A 27 -22.91 23.92 -3.98
CA ALA A 27 -23.94 24.69 -3.29
C ALA A 27 -23.80 24.40 -1.78
N PRO A 28 -24.02 25.39 -0.90
CA PRO A 28 -23.78 25.23 0.53
C PRO A 28 -25.01 24.63 1.21
N VAL A 29 -24.81 23.76 2.21
CA VAL A 29 -25.89 23.38 3.13
C VAL A 29 -25.43 23.51 4.57
N ALA A 30 -26.35 24.08 5.35
CA ALA A 30 -26.24 24.61 6.69
C ALA A 30 -26.05 23.57 7.80
N GLU A 31 -25.49 24.07 8.91
CA GLU A 31 -25.44 23.48 10.24
C GLU A 31 -26.79 22.92 10.71
N LYS A 32 -26.75 21.70 11.25
CA LYS A 32 -27.50 21.34 12.47
C LYS A 32 -26.84 20.15 13.18
N GLU A 33 -26.57 20.37 14.45
CA GLU A 33 -26.05 19.41 15.42
C GLU A 33 -27.05 18.27 15.70
N SER A 34 -26.51 17.08 15.94
CA SER A 34 -26.83 16.26 17.12
C SER A 34 -25.82 15.12 17.20
N ALA A 35 -24.83 15.28 18.08
CA ALA A 35 -23.90 14.22 18.44
C ALA A 35 -24.57 13.30 19.46
N THR A 36 -24.63 12.01 19.16
CA THR A 36 -24.79 10.97 20.18
C THR A 36 -23.50 10.18 20.19
N GLU A 37 -22.66 10.40 21.21
CA GLU A 37 -21.46 9.62 21.46
C GLU A 37 -21.82 8.15 21.72
N LYS A 38 -21.54 7.28 20.75
CA LYS A 38 -21.50 5.84 20.98
C LYS A 38 -20.08 5.50 21.45
N LYS A 39 -19.96 5.04 22.70
CA LYS A 39 -18.73 4.39 23.20
C LYS A 39 -18.31 3.29 22.23
N ALA A 40 -17.06 3.31 21.81
CA ALA A 40 -16.45 2.22 21.05
C ALA A 40 -16.61 0.91 21.84
N ASP A 41 -17.25 -0.07 21.21
CA ASP A 41 -17.53 -1.39 21.76
C ASP A 41 -16.26 -2.27 21.68
N GLY A 42 -16.10 -3.22 22.60
CA GLY A 42 -14.91 -4.10 22.68
C GLY A 42 -14.66 -4.96 21.44
N GLY A 43 -15.64 -5.05 20.54
CA GLY A 43 -15.52 -5.71 19.24
C GLY A 43 -14.65 -4.94 18.22
N ASP A 44 -14.52 -3.62 18.33
CA ASP A 44 -13.72 -2.82 17.39
C ASP A 44 -12.21 -2.93 17.68
N GLN A 45 -11.82 -3.06 18.95
CA GLN A 45 -10.41 -3.26 19.33
C GLN A 45 -9.88 -4.62 18.88
N ALA A 46 -10.66 -5.70 19.06
CA ALA A 46 -10.24 -7.04 18.63
C ALA A 46 -10.04 -7.15 17.10
N LYS A 47 -10.85 -6.44 16.31
CA LYS A 47 -10.70 -6.36 14.85
C LYS A 47 -9.46 -5.56 14.44
N ALA A 48 -9.20 -4.43 15.12
CA ALA A 48 -8.01 -3.63 14.87
C ALA A 48 -6.71 -4.41 15.20
N ASP A 49 -6.70 -5.16 16.31
CA ASP A 49 -5.54 -5.99 16.69
C ASP A 49 -5.29 -7.15 15.72
N ALA A 50 -6.35 -7.75 15.16
CA ALA A 50 -6.23 -8.78 14.14
C ALA A 50 -5.68 -8.21 12.82
N ALA A 51 -6.20 -7.06 12.37
CA ALA A 51 -5.69 -6.37 11.18
C ALA A 51 -4.21 -5.95 11.32
N LYS A 52 -3.82 -5.54 12.54
CA LYS A 52 -2.42 -5.25 12.85
C LYS A 52 -1.53 -6.50 12.75
N LYS A 53 -1.94 -7.62 13.33
CA LYS A 53 -1.18 -8.88 13.21
C LYS A 53 -1.07 -9.37 11.76
N GLU A 54 -2.11 -9.18 10.96
CA GLU A 54 -2.08 -9.55 9.54
C GLU A 54 -1.15 -8.65 8.71
N SER A 55 -1.15 -7.33 8.97
CA SER A 55 -0.24 -6.40 8.29
C SER A 55 1.23 -6.63 8.67
N GLU A 56 1.52 -6.99 9.92
CA GLU A 56 2.87 -7.34 10.39
C GLU A 56 3.49 -8.57 9.70
N LEU A 57 2.70 -9.37 8.98
CA LEU A 57 3.20 -10.47 8.14
C LEU A 57 3.92 -9.97 6.88
N TYR A 58 3.65 -8.74 6.44
CA TYR A 58 4.14 -8.21 5.16
C TYR A 58 4.88 -6.87 5.27
N LEU A 59 4.62 -6.09 6.32
CA LEU A 59 5.36 -4.89 6.69
C LEU A 59 5.61 -4.87 8.20
N ARG A 60 6.88 -4.72 8.62
CA ARG A 60 7.20 -4.68 10.06
C ARG A 60 8.35 -3.73 10.38
N ILE A 61 8.39 -3.29 11.64
CA ILE A 61 9.61 -2.75 12.24
C ILE A 61 10.35 -3.89 12.93
N GLU A 62 11.54 -4.21 12.43
CA GLU A 62 12.49 -5.07 13.11
C GLU A 62 13.24 -4.23 14.17
N ASN A 63 13.35 -4.78 15.37
CA ASN A 63 14.00 -4.13 16.50
C ASN A 63 15.30 -4.86 16.83
N ASP A 64 16.34 -4.11 17.21
CA ASP A 64 17.61 -4.67 17.64
C ASP A 64 17.50 -5.45 18.96
N ALA A 65 18.59 -6.09 19.39
CA ALA A 65 18.66 -6.84 20.65
C ALA A 65 18.35 -6.01 21.91
N LYS A 66 18.32 -4.67 21.80
CA LYS A 66 18.00 -3.73 22.88
C LYS A 66 16.56 -3.19 22.76
N GLY A 67 15.77 -3.70 21.83
CA GLY A 67 14.39 -3.28 21.59
C GLY A 67 14.25 -1.93 20.89
N LYS A 68 15.31 -1.43 20.24
CA LYS A 68 15.26 -0.18 19.47
C LYS A 68 14.90 -0.48 18.01
N PRO A 69 14.06 0.35 17.35
CA PRO A 69 13.80 0.21 15.91
C PRO A 69 15.09 0.21 15.11
N HIS A 70 15.31 -0.85 14.33
CA HIS A 70 16.51 -1.06 13.55
C HIS A 70 16.22 -1.00 12.04
N ALA A 71 15.12 -1.59 11.57
CA ALA A 71 14.75 -1.56 10.16
C ALA A 71 13.23 -1.56 9.95
N LEU A 72 12.75 -0.83 8.93
CA LEU A 72 11.43 -1.07 8.33
C LEU A 72 11.60 -2.11 7.23
N GLN A 73 10.89 -3.22 7.29
CA GLN A 73 11.06 -4.35 6.38
C GLN A 73 9.77 -4.71 5.65
N THR A 74 9.87 -5.04 4.36
CA THR A 74 8.80 -5.68 3.59
C THR A 74 9.10 -7.16 3.36
N ALA A 75 8.04 -7.96 3.20
CA ALA A 75 8.18 -9.39 2.95
C ALA A 75 8.12 -9.73 1.45
N ILE A 76 8.93 -10.72 1.06
CA ILE A 76 8.67 -11.58 -0.10
C ILE A 76 8.21 -12.93 0.44
N VAL A 77 6.98 -13.32 0.14
CA VAL A 77 6.41 -14.59 0.59
C VAL A 77 6.22 -15.52 -0.60
N ARG A 78 6.89 -16.66 -0.57
CA ARG A 78 6.81 -17.69 -1.59
C ARG A 78 5.61 -18.59 -1.35
N PHE A 79 4.78 -18.73 -2.36
CA PHE A 79 3.70 -19.70 -2.44
C PHE A 79 4.02 -20.74 -3.50
N GLU A 80 3.79 -22.01 -3.15
CA GLU A 80 3.98 -23.14 -4.06
C GLU A 80 2.66 -23.89 -4.20
N GLY A 81 2.29 -24.23 -5.44
CA GLY A 81 1.14 -25.08 -5.72
C GLY A 81 1.34 -26.48 -5.17
N GLN A 82 0.31 -26.99 -4.50
CA GLN A 82 0.39 -28.26 -3.79
C GLN A 82 0.46 -29.46 -4.75
N PRO A 83 1.14 -30.55 -4.34
CA PRO A 83 1.16 -31.81 -5.09
C PRO A 83 -0.22 -32.29 -5.51
N GLY A 84 -0.40 -32.60 -6.79
CA GLY A 84 -1.67 -33.06 -7.37
C GLY A 84 -2.74 -31.98 -7.55
N SER A 85 -2.45 -30.71 -7.24
CA SER A 85 -3.32 -29.58 -7.59
C SER A 85 -3.15 -29.18 -9.06
N ARG A 86 -4.03 -28.30 -9.56
CA ARG A 86 -3.93 -27.77 -10.93
C ARG A 86 -2.60 -27.05 -11.20
N HIS A 87 -2.01 -26.45 -10.16
CA HIS A 87 -0.81 -25.63 -10.26
C HIS A 87 0.38 -26.28 -9.54
N ASP A 88 0.41 -27.62 -9.46
CA ASP A 88 1.48 -28.38 -8.82
C ASP A 88 2.87 -27.92 -9.28
N GLY A 89 3.73 -27.57 -8.32
CA GLY A 89 5.10 -27.10 -8.58
C GLY A 89 5.23 -25.65 -9.06
N ALA A 90 4.13 -24.98 -9.43
CA ALA A 90 4.17 -23.56 -9.78
C ALA A 90 4.47 -22.69 -8.55
N VAL A 91 5.32 -21.69 -8.73
CA VAL A 91 5.77 -20.74 -7.73
C VAL A 91 5.16 -19.37 -8.01
N VAL A 92 4.51 -18.81 -7.00
CA VAL A 92 4.05 -17.42 -6.98
C VAL A 92 4.67 -16.74 -5.76
N ASP A 93 5.54 -15.75 -5.98
CA ASP A 93 6.07 -14.93 -4.91
C ASP A 93 5.22 -13.65 -4.77
N LEU A 94 4.62 -13.44 -3.60
CA LEU A 94 4.04 -12.16 -3.22
C LEU A 94 5.18 -11.23 -2.78
N VAL A 95 5.51 -10.23 -3.60
CA VAL A 95 6.62 -9.30 -3.39
C VAL A 95 6.07 -7.98 -2.87
N GLY A 96 6.22 -7.77 -1.56
CA GLY A 96 5.73 -6.56 -0.88
C GLY A 96 6.68 -5.38 -1.02
N VAL A 97 6.11 -4.21 -1.25
CA VAL A 97 6.88 -2.96 -1.43
C VAL A 97 6.27 -1.78 -0.67
N VAL A 98 7.13 -0.85 -0.26
CA VAL A 98 6.73 0.50 0.17
C VAL A 98 7.03 1.50 -0.94
N HIS A 99 6.14 2.48 -1.14
CA HIS A 99 6.28 3.45 -2.24
C HIS A 99 7.43 4.45 -2.07
N ILE A 100 7.94 4.58 -0.85
CA ILE A 100 9.12 5.38 -0.51
C ILE A 100 10.09 4.50 0.26
N GLY A 101 11.36 4.43 -0.16
CA GLY A 101 12.35 3.51 0.40
C GLY A 101 13.77 3.87 0.02
N GLU A 102 14.73 3.14 0.58
CA GLU A 102 16.14 3.39 0.28
C GLU A 102 16.51 2.97 -1.15
N LYS A 103 17.59 3.57 -1.67
CA LYS A 103 18.08 3.27 -3.02
C LYS A 103 18.49 1.80 -3.18
N ASP A 104 19.22 1.26 -2.20
CA ASP A 104 19.74 -0.09 -2.27
C ASP A 104 18.62 -1.14 -2.12
N TYR A 105 17.56 -0.80 -1.39
CA TYR A 105 16.34 -1.58 -1.33
C TYR A 105 15.69 -1.77 -2.71
N TYR A 106 15.47 -0.67 -3.45
CA TYR A 106 14.90 -0.78 -4.79
C TYR A 106 15.83 -1.47 -5.78
N LYS A 107 17.15 -1.29 -5.63
CA LYS A 107 18.13 -2.01 -6.45
C LYS A 107 18.05 -3.52 -6.23
N ASP A 108 17.95 -3.97 -4.98
CA ASP A 108 17.79 -5.41 -4.66
C ASP A 108 16.45 -5.95 -5.20
N LEU A 109 15.36 -5.19 -5.05
CA LEU A 109 14.06 -5.56 -5.62
C LEU A 109 14.13 -5.70 -7.15
N ASP A 110 14.63 -4.71 -7.86
CA ASP A 110 14.73 -4.72 -9.32
C ASP A 110 15.53 -5.94 -9.83
N GLN A 111 16.65 -6.26 -9.17
CA GLN A 111 17.46 -7.45 -9.47
C GLN A 111 16.69 -8.76 -9.26
N ARG A 112 15.91 -8.87 -8.19
CA ARG A 112 15.08 -10.06 -7.92
C ARG A 112 13.94 -10.17 -8.92
N LEU A 113 13.25 -9.08 -9.20
CA LEU A 113 12.12 -9.02 -10.13
C LEU A 113 12.53 -9.44 -11.55
N GLY A 114 13.77 -9.14 -11.97
CA GLY A 114 14.33 -9.61 -13.23
C GLY A 114 14.50 -11.13 -13.37
N THR A 115 14.35 -11.91 -12.29
CA THR A 115 14.51 -13.38 -12.31
C THR A 115 13.20 -14.15 -12.57
N TYR A 116 12.05 -13.48 -12.53
CA TYR A 116 10.75 -14.11 -12.75
C TYR A 116 10.37 -14.15 -14.23
N GLN A 117 9.60 -15.16 -14.62
CA GLN A 117 9.04 -15.25 -15.98
C GLN A 117 8.03 -14.14 -16.26
N THR A 118 7.33 -13.68 -15.24
CA THR A 118 6.40 -12.55 -15.31
C THR A 118 6.31 -11.87 -13.95
N VAL A 119 6.19 -10.54 -13.97
CA VAL A 119 5.99 -9.69 -12.80
C VAL A 119 4.68 -8.95 -13.00
N LEU A 120 3.69 -9.32 -12.20
CA LEU A 120 2.39 -8.66 -12.15
C LEU A 120 2.50 -7.44 -11.25
N TYR A 121 2.25 -6.25 -11.78
CA TYR A 121 2.44 -5.02 -11.00
C TYR A 121 1.17 -4.19 -10.83
N GLU A 122 1.15 -3.53 -9.67
CA GLU A 122 0.15 -2.58 -9.24
C GLU A 122 0.30 -1.22 -9.92
N LEU A 123 -0.77 -0.71 -10.53
CA LEU A 123 -0.92 0.69 -10.98
C LEU A 123 -2.34 0.92 -11.50
N VAL A 124 -3.15 1.78 -10.88
CA VAL A 124 -4.43 2.16 -11.48
C VAL A 124 -4.16 3.03 -12.71
N ALA A 125 -4.32 2.46 -13.90
CA ALA A 125 -4.03 3.09 -15.18
C ALA A 125 -4.69 2.28 -16.32
N PRO A 126 -4.90 2.88 -17.51
CA PRO A 126 -5.39 2.13 -18.66
C PRO A 126 -4.56 0.87 -18.94
N ASP A 127 -5.21 -0.20 -19.38
CA ASP A 127 -4.55 -1.48 -19.67
C ASP A 127 -3.35 -1.29 -20.62
N GLY A 128 -2.22 -1.93 -20.28
CA GLY A 128 -0.97 -1.82 -21.03
C GLY A 128 -0.15 -0.57 -20.74
N THR A 129 -0.58 0.28 -19.79
CA THR A 129 0.24 1.42 -19.35
C THR A 129 1.53 0.95 -18.71
N ARG A 130 2.66 1.31 -19.32
CA ARG A 130 4.00 1.18 -18.74
C ARG A 130 4.56 2.57 -18.46
N ILE A 131 5.05 2.78 -17.23
CA ILE A 131 5.57 4.07 -16.78
C ILE A 131 7.08 4.07 -16.97
N ARG A 132 7.61 5.11 -17.61
CA ARG A 132 9.05 5.41 -17.55
C ARG A 132 9.35 6.39 -16.42
N PRO A 133 10.48 6.26 -15.72
CA PRO A 133 10.89 7.23 -14.69
C PRO A 133 10.92 8.69 -15.18
N GLU A 134 11.22 8.92 -16.47
CA GLU A 134 11.17 10.24 -17.10
C GLU A 134 9.76 10.83 -17.23
N ASP A 135 8.73 10.00 -17.41
CA ASP A 135 7.34 10.45 -17.55
C ASP A 135 6.83 11.06 -16.23
N LEU A 136 7.40 10.62 -15.10
CA LEU A 136 7.09 11.10 -13.75
C LEU A 136 7.73 12.46 -13.44
N LYS A 137 8.84 12.80 -14.12
CA LYS A 137 9.51 14.11 -13.94
C LYS A 137 8.70 15.26 -14.54
N GLY A 138 7.77 14.98 -15.46
CA GLY A 138 6.94 15.97 -16.14
C GLY A 138 5.65 16.38 -15.40
N ARG A 139 5.14 15.55 -14.48
CA ARG A 139 3.88 15.80 -13.73
C ARG A 139 4.04 16.73 -12.52
N ARG A 140 5.06 17.59 -12.53
CA ARG A 140 5.52 18.36 -11.36
C ARG A 140 4.66 19.61 -11.08
N GLY A 141 3.52 19.42 -10.42
CA GLY A 141 2.74 20.50 -9.78
C GLY A 141 3.22 20.85 -8.35
N MET A 142 2.54 21.76 -7.65
CA MET A 142 2.84 22.22 -6.28
C MET A 142 2.89 21.08 -5.24
N LEU A 143 2.17 19.97 -5.47
CA LEU A 143 2.26 18.73 -4.69
C LEU A 143 3.64 18.05 -4.81
N ALA A 144 4.22 18.04 -6.01
CA ALA A 144 5.48 17.38 -6.30
C ALA A 144 6.65 18.03 -5.53
N SER A 145 6.55 19.33 -5.23
CA SER A 145 7.52 20.07 -4.43
C SER A 145 7.57 19.58 -2.97
N MET A 146 6.39 19.33 -2.38
CA MET A 146 6.29 18.85 -0.99
C MET A 146 6.65 17.36 -0.88
N GLN A 147 6.27 16.57 -1.88
CA GLN A 147 6.69 15.19 -2.07
C GLN A 147 8.21 15.07 -2.15
N THR A 148 8.85 15.89 -2.99
CA THR A 148 10.31 15.92 -3.14
C THR A 148 11.00 16.32 -1.83
N GLY A 149 10.49 17.34 -1.12
CA GLY A 149 11.07 17.77 0.15
C GLY A 149 11.08 16.69 1.25
N MET A 150 10.04 15.83 1.30
CA MET A 150 9.99 14.76 2.30
C MET A 150 10.94 13.61 1.98
N LYS A 151 11.08 13.20 0.72
CA LYS A 151 12.06 12.17 0.34
C LYS A 151 13.48 12.64 0.63
N ASP A 152 13.80 13.90 0.31
CA ASP A 152 15.13 14.46 0.49
C ASP A 152 15.47 14.60 1.99
N MET A 153 14.50 15.04 2.80
CA MET A 153 14.65 15.10 4.26
C MET A 153 14.91 13.72 4.89
N LEU A 154 14.31 12.67 4.32
CA LEU A 154 14.45 11.29 4.80
C LEU A 154 15.56 10.52 4.09
N ASN A 155 16.24 11.12 3.11
CA ASN A 155 17.20 10.42 2.24
C ASN A 155 16.61 9.14 1.59
N LEU A 156 15.37 9.21 1.11
CA LEU A 156 14.64 8.11 0.47
C LEU A 156 14.33 8.42 -1.01
N GLN A 157 13.86 7.41 -1.73
CA GLN A 157 13.53 7.43 -3.16
C GLN A 157 12.07 7.04 -3.35
N TYR A 158 11.47 7.42 -4.48
CA TYR A 158 10.20 6.84 -4.91
C TYR A 158 10.41 5.53 -5.68
N GLN A 159 9.57 4.54 -5.43
CA GLN A 159 9.56 3.25 -6.12
C GLN A 159 9.52 3.41 -7.65
N LEU A 160 8.60 4.24 -8.15
CA LEU A 160 8.41 4.47 -9.59
C LEU A 160 9.62 5.16 -10.27
N GLU A 161 10.53 5.77 -9.50
CA GLU A 161 11.78 6.34 -10.02
C GLU A 161 12.91 5.31 -10.13
N ARG A 162 12.73 4.12 -9.54
CA ARG A 162 13.83 3.16 -9.28
C ARG A 162 13.60 1.75 -9.83
N ILE A 163 12.37 1.32 -10.00
CA ILE A 163 12.02 0.03 -10.61
C ILE A 163 11.78 0.22 -12.11
N ASP A 164 12.29 -0.68 -12.95
CA ASP A 164 12.07 -0.64 -14.39
C ASP A 164 10.77 -1.34 -14.81
N TYR A 165 9.67 -0.59 -14.81
CA TYR A 165 8.37 -1.08 -15.29
C TYR A 165 8.30 -1.27 -16.82
N MET A 166 9.35 -0.90 -17.57
CA MET A 166 9.43 -1.16 -19.00
C MET A 166 9.98 -2.53 -19.34
N ALA A 167 10.57 -3.24 -18.36
CA ALA A 167 11.12 -4.57 -18.55
C ALA A 167 10.09 -5.52 -19.18
N GLU A 168 10.56 -6.38 -20.09
CA GLU A 168 9.67 -7.21 -20.92
C GLU A 168 8.80 -8.16 -20.10
N ASN A 169 9.31 -8.64 -18.97
CA ASN A 169 8.61 -9.54 -18.06
C ASN A 169 7.58 -8.82 -17.17
N PHE A 170 7.44 -7.49 -17.22
CA PHE A 170 6.42 -6.77 -16.46
C PHE A 170 5.08 -6.73 -17.20
N ARG A 171 4.03 -7.15 -16.50
CA ARG A 171 2.65 -7.15 -16.97
C ARG A 171 1.79 -6.36 -15.99
N HIS A 172 1.10 -5.34 -16.50
CA HIS A 172 0.12 -4.58 -15.72
C HIS A 172 -0.98 -5.51 -15.24
N ALA A 173 -1.29 -5.46 -13.94
CA ALA A 173 -2.21 -6.40 -13.31
C ALA A 173 -3.24 -5.72 -12.40
N ASP A 174 -3.65 -4.51 -12.72
CA ASP A 174 -4.53 -3.72 -11.85
C ASP A 174 -5.73 -3.16 -12.62
N MET A 175 -6.62 -2.47 -11.93
CA MET A 175 -7.81 -1.85 -12.51
C MET A 175 -7.44 -0.66 -13.41
N SER A 176 -8.24 -0.45 -14.46
CA SER A 176 -8.31 0.85 -15.14
C SER A 176 -8.98 1.91 -14.25
N PRO A 177 -8.83 3.21 -14.53
CA PRO A 177 -9.56 4.27 -13.84
C PRO A 177 -11.09 4.08 -13.90
N GLU A 178 -11.59 3.60 -15.03
CA GLU A 178 -13.01 3.30 -15.26
C GLU A 178 -13.44 2.11 -14.40
N GLU A 179 -12.71 0.99 -14.44
CA GLU A 179 -13.01 -0.19 -13.60
C GLU A 179 -12.97 0.16 -12.10
N PHE A 180 -12.04 1.03 -11.69
CA PHE A 180 -11.95 1.50 -10.31
C PHE A 180 -13.17 2.36 -9.92
N SER A 181 -13.60 3.28 -10.80
CA SER A 181 -14.79 4.11 -10.57
C SER A 181 -16.06 3.27 -10.54
N GLU A 182 -16.21 2.33 -11.46
CA GLU A 182 -17.34 1.41 -11.52
C GLU A 182 -17.43 0.53 -10.27
N ASP A 183 -16.29 0.04 -9.74
CA ASP A 183 -16.30 -0.73 -8.49
C ASP A 183 -16.77 0.11 -7.31
N LEU A 184 -16.33 1.37 -7.19
CA LEU A 184 -16.79 2.31 -6.17
C LEU A 184 -18.31 2.56 -6.27
N GLU A 185 -18.82 2.79 -7.48
CA GLU A 185 -20.24 3.02 -7.72
C GLU A 185 -21.09 1.79 -7.40
N ARG A 186 -20.67 0.60 -7.86
CA ARG A 186 -21.34 -0.68 -7.62
C ARG A 186 -21.53 -0.97 -6.14
N ARG A 187 -20.57 -0.55 -5.31
CA ARG A 187 -20.61 -0.74 -3.85
C ARG A 187 -21.50 0.27 -3.12
N GLY A 188 -22.00 1.29 -3.81
CA GLY A 188 -22.70 2.41 -3.17
C GLY A 188 -21.78 3.20 -2.24
N ASP A 189 -20.47 3.09 -2.43
CA ASP A 189 -19.42 3.85 -1.76
C ASP A 189 -19.33 5.24 -2.39
N ALA A 190 -20.40 6.02 -2.24
CA ALA A 190 -20.34 7.44 -2.54
C ALA A 190 -19.16 8.03 -1.76
N VAL A 191 -18.30 8.80 -2.43
CA VAL A 191 -17.03 9.34 -1.91
C VAL A 191 -17.17 9.91 -0.49
N TRP A 192 -18.31 10.50 -0.15
CA TRP A 192 -18.61 11.01 1.19
C TRP A 192 -18.67 9.94 2.30
N LYS A 193 -19.17 8.73 2.03
CA LYS A 193 -19.19 7.62 3.00
C LYS A 193 -17.77 7.14 3.30
N MET A 194 -16.94 7.05 2.26
CA MET A 194 -15.52 6.72 2.41
C MET A 194 -14.81 7.78 3.27
N VAL A 195 -15.03 9.07 2.97
CA VAL A 195 -14.52 10.18 3.79
C VAL A 195 -15.00 10.07 5.25
N ALA A 196 -16.27 9.76 5.49
CA ALA A 196 -16.80 9.58 6.83
C ALA A 196 -16.15 8.40 7.58
N ARG A 197 -15.95 7.24 6.91
CA ARG A 197 -15.24 6.08 7.49
C ARG A 197 -13.78 6.41 7.81
N MET A 198 -13.08 7.09 6.90
CA MET A 198 -11.70 7.55 7.13
C MET A 198 -11.61 8.53 8.29
N MET A 199 -12.57 9.46 8.41
CA MET A 199 -12.63 10.40 9.53
C MET A 199 -12.90 9.68 10.85
N GLY A 200 -13.80 8.70 10.87
CA GLY A 200 -14.06 7.85 12.05
C GLY A 200 -12.84 7.03 12.47
N ALA A 201 -12.16 6.39 11.52
CA ALA A 201 -10.93 5.65 11.76
C ALA A 201 -9.79 6.58 12.24
N GLY A 202 -9.68 7.78 11.67
CA GLY A 202 -8.74 8.81 12.09
C GLY A 202 -8.97 9.22 13.56
N LEU A 203 -10.23 9.47 13.96
CA LEU A 203 -10.57 9.80 15.34
C LEU A 203 -10.30 8.63 16.31
N ALA A 204 -10.58 7.40 15.91
CA ALA A 204 -10.25 6.21 16.72
C ALA A 204 -8.74 6.06 16.93
N SER A 205 -7.94 6.31 15.90
CA SER A 205 -6.46 6.29 15.95
C SER A 205 -5.86 7.45 16.74
N GLN A 206 -6.60 8.55 16.96
CA GLN A 206 -6.12 9.74 17.67
C GLN A 206 -6.06 9.55 19.19
N SER A 207 -6.67 8.50 19.73
CA SER A 207 -6.56 8.14 21.15
C SER A 207 -5.14 7.71 21.57
N SER A 208 -4.25 7.42 20.61
CA SER A 208 -2.81 7.28 20.80
C SER A 208 -2.07 8.59 20.49
N SER A 209 -2.08 9.53 21.44
CA SER A 209 -1.49 10.89 21.35
C SER A 209 0.05 10.97 21.29
N SER A 210 0.75 9.87 21.01
CA SER A 210 2.21 9.77 21.08
C SER A 210 2.94 10.23 19.81
N GLY A 211 2.26 10.27 18.65
CA GLY A 211 2.88 10.62 17.36
C GLY A 211 3.30 12.09 17.23
N ASP A 212 2.45 13.03 17.68
CA ASP A 212 2.64 14.47 17.45
C ASP A 212 3.82 15.06 18.23
N VAL A 213 4.03 14.61 19.47
CA VAL A 213 5.17 15.05 20.30
C VAL A 213 6.49 14.45 19.78
N GLY A 214 6.45 13.19 19.35
CA GLY A 214 7.62 12.51 18.77
C GLY A 214 8.08 13.17 17.48
N MET A 215 7.13 13.60 16.62
CA MET A 215 7.39 14.34 15.39
C MET A 215 8.10 15.68 15.64
N LEU A 216 7.57 16.48 16.58
CA LEU A 216 8.14 17.77 16.94
C LEU A 216 9.55 17.62 17.52
N PHE A 217 9.75 16.64 18.42
CA PHE A 217 11.06 16.33 18.98
C PHE A 217 12.05 15.89 17.91
N ALA A 218 11.63 15.04 16.97
CA ALA A 218 12.47 14.59 15.86
C ALA A 218 12.95 15.76 14.98
N MET A 219 12.09 16.74 14.69
CA MET A 219 12.45 17.94 13.91
C MET A 219 13.53 18.80 14.56
N PHE A 220 13.66 18.79 15.89
CA PHE A 220 14.70 19.59 16.58
C PHE A 220 15.93 18.78 16.98
N SER A 221 16.02 17.50 16.60
CA SER A 221 17.15 16.63 16.94
C SER A 221 18.33 16.78 15.96
N ASP A 222 19.54 16.51 16.45
CA ASP A 222 20.77 16.51 15.63
C ASP A 222 20.75 15.38 14.57
N ASN A 223 20.09 14.24 14.87
CA ASN A 223 19.88 13.11 13.95
C ASN A 223 18.45 13.13 13.40
N ARG A 224 18.07 14.26 12.81
CA ARG A 224 16.70 14.54 12.36
C ARG A 224 16.17 13.49 11.39
N SER A 225 16.96 13.10 10.38
CA SER A 225 16.55 12.12 9.36
C SER A 225 16.20 10.79 10.02
N GLN A 226 17.12 10.24 10.82
CA GLN A 226 16.92 8.98 11.53
C GLN A 226 15.68 9.02 12.44
N LYS A 227 15.53 10.08 13.26
CA LYS A 227 14.39 10.19 14.18
C LYS A 227 13.07 10.34 13.42
N MET A 228 13.09 11.07 12.32
CA MET A 228 11.93 11.22 11.45
C MET A 228 11.54 9.89 10.80
N LYS A 229 12.50 9.13 10.28
CA LYS A 229 12.28 7.76 9.79
C LYS A 229 11.64 6.87 10.85
N GLN A 230 12.15 6.90 12.09
CA GLN A 230 11.61 6.09 13.19
C GLN A 230 10.14 6.42 13.53
N VAL A 231 9.78 7.70 13.55
CA VAL A 231 8.39 8.13 13.81
C VAL A 231 7.49 7.77 12.63
N MET A 232 7.92 8.10 11.41
CA MET A 232 7.14 7.87 10.19
C MET A 232 6.96 6.37 9.88
N ALA A 233 7.95 5.52 10.17
CA ALA A 233 7.84 4.08 9.97
C ALA A 233 6.71 3.46 10.81
N ARG A 234 6.52 3.95 12.04
CA ARG A 234 5.41 3.51 12.90
C ARG A 234 4.07 3.97 12.33
N GLN A 235 4.00 5.23 11.90
CA GLN A 235 2.80 5.79 11.30
C GLN A 235 2.40 5.07 10.00
N LEU A 236 3.36 4.60 9.20
CA LEU A 236 3.10 3.80 8.01
C LEU A 236 2.41 2.47 8.34
N ILE A 237 2.93 1.73 9.32
CA ILE A 237 2.32 0.45 9.76
C ILE A 237 0.91 0.68 10.27
N ASP A 238 0.71 1.70 11.10
CA ASP A 238 -0.61 2.01 11.65
C ASP A 238 -1.61 2.38 10.52
N MET A 239 -1.16 3.13 9.52
CA MET A 239 -1.98 3.50 8.36
C MET A 239 -2.33 2.30 7.46
N GLU A 240 -1.39 1.37 7.24
CA GLU A 240 -1.64 0.15 6.48
C GLU A 240 -2.67 -0.75 7.19
N SER A 241 -2.56 -0.87 8.51
CA SER A 241 -3.55 -1.61 9.33
C SER A 241 -4.94 -1.01 9.18
N VAL A 242 -5.05 0.32 9.26
CA VAL A 242 -6.33 1.03 9.05
C VAL A 242 -6.85 0.79 7.63
N THR A 243 -6.02 0.93 6.60
CA THR A 243 -6.45 0.77 5.20
C THR A 243 -6.93 -0.64 4.91
N THR A 244 -6.27 -1.65 5.47
CA THR A 244 -6.66 -3.07 5.38
C THR A 244 -7.98 -3.33 6.11
N GLY A 245 -8.21 -2.63 7.23
CA GLY A 245 -9.39 -2.76 8.08
C GLY A 245 -10.65 -2.02 7.58
N ILE A 246 -10.51 -1.01 6.70
CA ILE A 246 -11.65 -0.25 6.15
C ILE A 246 -12.39 -1.11 5.12
N ASN A 247 -13.28 -1.97 5.62
CA ASN A 247 -14.22 -2.70 4.80
C ASN A 247 -15.59 -1.98 4.80
N ASP A 248 -16.36 -2.14 3.72
CA ASP A 248 -17.76 -1.73 3.70
C ASP A 248 -18.65 -2.72 4.50
N GLU A 249 -19.96 -2.49 4.47
CA GLU A 249 -20.95 -3.31 5.19
C GLU A 249 -20.94 -4.79 4.75
N ASN A 250 -20.41 -5.09 3.55
CA ASN A 250 -20.30 -6.44 2.99
C ASN A 250 -18.91 -7.06 3.22
N GLY A 251 -18.00 -6.36 3.89
CA GLY A 251 -16.62 -6.82 4.09
C GLY A 251 -15.71 -6.56 2.88
N GLU A 252 -16.10 -5.75 1.90
CA GLU A 252 -15.33 -5.46 0.70
C GLU A 252 -14.48 -4.20 0.83
N ASN A 253 -13.36 -4.09 0.10
CA ASN A 253 -12.51 -2.87 0.05
C ASN A 253 -11.95 -2.61 -1.37
N THR A 254 -12.32 -1.51 -2.03
CA THR A 254 -11.90 -1.22 -3.42
C THR A 254 -10.43 -0.86 -3.50
N LEU A 255 -9.89 -0.22 -2.47
CA LEU A 255 -8.48 0.15 -2.42
C LEU A 255 -7.56 -1.07 -2.44
N ILE A 256 -8.05 -2.23 -1.96
CA ILE A 256 -7.27 -3.48 -1.87
C ILE A 256 -7.97 -4.64 -2.58
N LYS A 257 -9.10 -5.13 -2.06
CA LYS A 257 -9.77 -6.36 -2.51
C LYS A 257 -10.25 -6.30 -3.96
N GLY A 258 -10.83 -5.17 -4.39
CA GLY A 258 -11.27 -4.99 -5.79
C GLY A 258 -10.11 -5.11 -6.76
N ARG A 259 -9.04 -4.35 -6.50
CA ARG A 259 -7.79 -4.36 -7.28
C ARG A 259 -7.10 -5.72 -7.27
N ASN A 260 -7.03 -6.37 -6.11
CA ASN A 260 -6.48 -7.73 -5.97
C ASN A 260 -7.29 -8.74 -6.77
N ALA A 261 -8.62 -8.63 -6.83
CA ALA A 261 -9.43 -9.53 -7.62
C ALA A 261 -9.12 -9.42 -9.11
N LYS A 262 -8.87 -8.21 -9.64
CA LYS A 262 -8.39 -8.01 -11.02
C LYS A 262 -7.01 -8.63 -11.21
N ALA A 263 -6.07 -8.38 -10.30
CA ALA A 263 -4.72 -8.96 -10.35
C ALA A 263 -4.75 -10.50 -10.40
N PHE A 264 -5.64 -11.13 -9.64
CA PHE A 264 -5.74 -12.58 -9.55
C PHE A 264 -6.44 -13.22 -10.76
N LYS A 265 -7.26 -12.47 -11.49
CA LYS A 265 -7.72 -12.91 -12.83
C LYS A 265 -6.52 -13.01 -13.78
N ILE A 266 -5.65 -12.00 -13.77
CA ILE A 266 -4.46 -11.97 -14.63
C ILE A 266 -3.43 -13.01 -14.19
N LEU A 267 -3.24 -13.23 -12.89
CA LEU A 267 -2.43 -14.33 -12.38
C LEU A 267 -2.90 -15.69 -12.90
N LYS A 268 -4.21 -15.93 -12.89
CA LYS A 268 -4.79 -17.15 -13.44
C LYS A 268 -4.53 -17.28 -14.94
N GLU A 269 -4.64 -16.20 -15.72
CA GLU A 269 -4.29 -16.22 -17.15
C GLU A 269 -2.84 -16.64 -17.38
N GLU A 270 -1.91 -16.13 -16.58
CA GLU A 270 -0.48 -16.40 -16.71
C GLU A 270 -0.12 -17.83 -16.29
N LEU A 271 -0.71 -18.33 -15.21
CA LEU A 271 -0.59 -19.73 -14.79
C LEU A 271 -1.22 -20.68 -15.84
N ASP A 272 -2.39 -20.34 -16.37
CA ASP A 272 -3.08 -21.12 -17.40
C ASP A 272 -2.31 -21.12 -18.73
N ALA A 273 -1.51 -20.08 -18.99
CA ALA A 273 -0.56 -20.01 -20.10
C ALA A 273 0.74 -20.81 -19.85
N GLY A 274 0.87 -21.49 -18.71
CA GLY A 274 1.99 -22.37 -18.38
C GLY A 274 3.19 -21.67 -17.76
N LYS A 275 3.04 -20.43 -17.25
CA LYS A 275 4.09 -19.81 -16.45
C LYS A 275 4.11 -20.43 -15.05
N GLU A 276 5.30 -20.72 -14.55
CA GLU A 276 5.52 -21.45 -13.29
C GLU A 276 6.33 -20.65 -12.28
N ASN A 277 6.91 -19.50 -12.66
CA ASN A 277 7.66 -18.65 -11.74
C ASN A 277 7.22 -17.18 -11.90
N ILE A 278 6.26 -16.77 -11.07
CA ILE A 278 5.55 -15.49 -11.18
C ILE A 278 5.77 -14.65 -9.92
N ALA A 279 6.02 -13.35 -10.08
CA ALA A 279 5.98 -12.40 -8.98
C ALA A 279 4.69 -11.57 -9.05
N VAL A 280 4.04 -11.38 -7.90
CA VAL A 280 2.97 -10.39 -7.72
C VAL A 280 3.55 -9.24 -6.90
N PHE A 281 3.91 -8.15 -7.57
CA PHE A 281 4.63 -6.99 -7.03
C PHE A 281 3.68 -5.84 -6.68
N TYR A 282 3.30 -5.77 -5.40
CA TYR A 282 2.26 -4.88 -4.88
C TYR A 282 2.67 -4.23 -3.56
N GLY A 283 2.03 -3.11 -3.22
CA GLY A 283 2.16 -2.49 -1.91
C GLY A 283 1.92 -3.50 -0.79
N ALA A 284 2.71 -3.45 0.29
CA ALA A 284 2.65 -4.44 1.37
C ALA A 284 1.23 -4.63 1.97
N GLY A 285 0.45 -3.55 2.05
CA GLY A 285 -0.95 -3.58 2.48
C GLY A 285 -1.90 -4.44 1.62
N HIS A 286 -1.54 -4.76 0.38
CA HIS A 286 -2.35 -5.65 -0.48
C HIS A 286 -2.20 -7.13 -0.14
N LEU A 287 -1.06 -7.53 0.44
CA LEU A 287 -0.61 -8.92 0.40
C LEU A 287 -1.40 -9.87 1.30
N SER A 288 -2.01 -9.39 2.40
CA SER A 288 -2.85 -10.24 3.27
C SER A 288 -4.03 -10.83 2.51
N ASP A 289 -4.72 -10.01 1.71
CA ASP A 289 -5.84 -10.48 0.89
C ASP A 289 -5.35 -11.37 -0.27
N MET A 290 -4.23 -11.05 -0.90
CA MET A 290 -3.63 -11.86 -1.96
C MET A 290 -3.21 -13.26 -1.48
N ALA A 291 -2.62 -13.36 -0.28
CA ALA A 291 -2.25 -14.64 0.32
C ALA A 291 -3.48 -15.54 0.54
N LYS A 292 -4.57 -14.96 1.08
CA LYS A 292 -5.84 -15.68 1.26
C LYS A 292 -6.36 -16.24 -0.07
N ARG A 293 -6.29 -15.46 -1.14
CA ARG A 293 -6.69 -15.90 -2.50
C ARG A 293 -5.80 -17.02 -3.03
N LEU A 294 -4.48 -16.93 -2.85
CA LEU A 294 -3.55 -18.01 -3.27
C LEU A 294 -3.87 -19.33 -2.56
N GLU A 295 -4.16 -19.27 -1.27
CA GLU A 295 -4.53 -20.45 -0.48
C GLU A 295 -5.89 -21.03 -0.87
N GLN A 296 -6.90 -20.17 -1.01
CA GLN A 296 -8.30 -20.58 -1.21
C GLN A 296 -8.61 -20.95 -2.65
N ASP A 297 -8.15 -20.14 -3.61
CA ASP A 297 -8.58 -20.25 -5.01
C ASP A 297 -7.55 -20.98 -5.88
N PHE A 298 -6.27 -20.95 -5.51
CA PHE A 298 -5.16 -21.52 -6.29
C PHE A 298 -4.53 -22.76 -5.64
N GLN A 299 -4.99 -23.15 -4.44
CA GLN A 299 -4.48 -24.29 -3.68
C GLN A 299 -2.96 -24.21 -3.42
N MET A 300 -2.43 -23.00 -3.30
CA MET A 300 -1.01 -22.79 -3.01
C MET A 300 -0.77 -22.63 -1.51
N LYS A 301 0.44 -22.91 -1.06
CA LYS A 301 0.85 -22.74 0.35
C LYS A 301 2.09 -21.90 0.47
N ALA A 302 2.12 -21.02 1.48
CA ALA A 302 3.32 -20.30 1.83
C ALA A 302 4.42 -21.27 2.30
N THR A 303 5.59 -21.24 1.66
CA THR A 303 6.72 -22.12 1.98
C THR A 303 7.93 -21.37 2.54
N LYS A 304 8.07 -20.08 2.21
CA LYS A 304 9.22 -19.27 2.64
C LYS A 304 8.87 -17.79 2.71
N THR A 305 9.39 -17.11 3.73
CA THR A 305 9.37 -15.65 3.83
C THR A 305 10.80 -15.11 3.82
N THR A 306 11.06 -14.12 2.97
CA THR A 306 12.31 -13.36 2.94
C THR A 306 11.99 -11.91 3.30
N TRP A 307 12.73 -11.33 4.25
CA TRP A 307 12.54 -9.94 4.66
C TRP A 307 13.58 -9.04 4.02
N LEU A 308 13.13 -7.95 3.40
CA LEU A 308 13.98 -6.92 2.81
C LEU A 308 13.88 -5.63 3.61
N THR A 309 15.03 -5.05 3.95
CA THR A 309 15.08 -3.76 4.64
C THR A 309 14.77 -2.65 3.64
N ALA A 310 13.61 -2.02 3.81
CA ALA A 310 13.21 -0.86 3.05
C ALA A 310 13.88 0.41 3.58
N TRP A 311 13.87 0.61 4.91
CA TRP A 311 14.48 1.76 5.60
C TRP A 311 15.43 1.25 6.69
N ASP A 312 16.69 1.71 6.71
CA ASP A 312 17.58 1.60 7.87
C ASP A 312 17.13 2.65 8.90
N LEU A 313 16.64 2.21 10.06
CA LEU A 313 16.19 3.07 11.15
C LEU A 313 17.30 3.31 12.18
N SER A 314 18.46 2.69 12.00
CA SER A 314 19.61 2.78 12.91
C SER A 314 20.59 3.89 12.53
N LYS A 315 20.47 4.46 11.33
CA LYS A 315 21.36 5.49 10.78
C LYS A 315 20.56 6.62 10.12
N ASP A 316 21.24 7.74 9.86
CA ASP A 316 20.66 8.88 9.13
C ASP A 316 20.50 8.61 7.63
#